data_AF-A0A0R2PDD7-F1
#
_entry.id   AF-A0A0R2PDD7-F1
#
_cell.length_a   1.000
_cell.length_b   1.000
_cell.length_c   1.000
_cell.angle_alpha   90.00
_cell.angle_beta   90.00
_cell.angle_gamma   90.00
#
_symmetry.space_group_name_H-M   'P 1'
#
loop_
_entity.id
_entity.type
_entity.pdbx_description
1 polymer ?
#
loop_
_entity_poly.entity_id
_entity_poly.type
_entity_poly.pdbx_seq_one_letter_code
_entity_poly.pdbx_strand_id
1 'polypeptide(L)'
;MRKLAPALAIVLLLTACGASSQESASGPNPATEYCASKSGTIEVAKEETGDVAYCVLADGTREDAWDYFYNSTPIPGWTQTSFFTPAESDKKAKENFTGRISFATTKMELDVNPADKFVQNPWAWWGLFDFLSATDPTGASPVMELDAQLFPGLDIDFFTSPDGDLVPVQRDIIRRPIAERTDSFWEIIANPGRVWAANASDGKYASWDKAAFPFSLVQSQEGEAWIGLATFYYKDGKISDTKIQLTSDTAGGFIFWDPDFDVNAWGQIPTTFTADTVTDESALQDAFTAEKASKLPTKPLADLGAEVVAAAAAFDPKPTLSVGVVHDGVLYIDPVKTPFGDYPYPTDMRVGVWSATKSLVPGMAALRLAEKFGTDFLDTKIVDYFEAGKEFDYVDAASEARWKEVTIKNALQMETGMGQTGGDTNWAGDNINTYKWGYSYELAEMIRYYFNVTPNPDVTGPGQKFTYIDQDMWIAALAMERFLQKQEGPEASLIKMLRNEVYAPIGASHFALGTNYTPTGELGNTYGGWGALPTLDILAKAGMLISNGGATADGKQILSSELLGTFTKSADYQLAFWKTTSSLNGSDVYIPTMSGAEIVDGRVPIA
;
A
#
# COMPACT_ATOMS: atom_id res chain seq x y z
N MET A 1 8.51 -52.11 -42.99
CA MET A 1 9.32 -51.51 -41.91
C MET A 1 8.40 -50.61 -41.09
N ARG A 2 7.45 -51.22 -40.38
CA ARG A 2 7.43 -51.42 -38.90
C ARG A 2 7.56 -50.11 -38.09
N LYS A 3 6.41 -49.43 -37.96
CA LYS A 3 6.05 -48.58 -36.82
C LYS A 3 5.95 -49.47 -35.57
N LEU A 4 6.46 -49.01 -34.42
CA LEU A 4 6.30 -49.65 -33.11
C LEU A 4 6.04 -48.56 -32.06
N ALA A 5 4.80 -48.52 -31.57
CA ALA A 5 4.51 -48.18 -30.17
C ALA A 5 4.74 -49.44 -29.31
N PRO A 6 5.06 -49.29 -28.01
CA PRO A 6 4.08 -49.62 -26.96
C PRO A 6 4.10 -48.60 -25.80
N ALA A 7 2.94 -48.13 -25.32
CA ALA A 7 2.12 -48.73 -24.27
C ALA A 7 2.75 -48.63 -22.86
N LEU A 8 2.29 -47.65 -22.07
CA LEU A 8 2.32 -47.71 -20.61
C LEU A 8 0.88 -47.88 -20.12
N ALA A 9 0.62 -49.02 -19.50
CA ALA A 9 -0.68 -49.44 -19.03
C ALA A 9 -1.01 -48.74 -17.70
N ILE A 10 -2.10 -47.99 -17.68
CA ILE A 10 -2.76 -47.51 -16.46
C ILE A 10 -3.74 -48.60 -16.04
N VAL A 11 -3.51 -49.18 -14.86
CA VAL A 11 -4.44 -50.13 -14.22
C VAL A 11 -5.57 -49.32 -13.61
N LEU A 12 -6.73 -49.32 -14.27
CA LEU A 12 -8.01 -48.88 -13.74
C LEU A 12 -8.55 -49.94 -12.78
N LEU A 13 -8.52 -49.65 -11.48
CA LEU A 13 -9.37 -50.31 -10.49
C LEU A 13 -10.66 -49.48 -10.35
N LEU A 14 -11.73 -50.01 -10.92
CA LEU A 14 -13.11 -49.56 -10.70
C LEU A 14 -13.55 -49.98 -9.29
N THR A 15 -13.80 -49.01 -8.42
CA THR A 15 -14.75 -49.16 -7.30
C THR A 15 -15.81 -48.07 -7.39
N ALA A 16 -17.05 -48.50 -7.24
CA ALA A 16 -18.28 -47.83 -7.60
C ALA A 16 -18.66 -46.66 -6.67
N CYS A 17 -19.51 -45.80 -7.23
CA CYS A 17 -20.21 -44.65 -6.66
C CYS A 17 -20.44 -44.64 -5.14
N GLY A 18 -19.94 -43.59 -4.50
CA GLY A 18 -20.61 -42.90 -3.40
C GLY A 18 -20.55 -41.41 -3.72
N ALA A 19 -21.71 -40.74 -3.83
CA ALA A 19 -21.77 -39.30 -3.96
C ALA A 19 -21.27 -38.69 -2.63
N SER A 20 -20.05 -38.14 -2.63
CA SER A 20 -19.58 -37.29 -1.55
C SER A 20 -19.89 -35.84 -1.91
N SER A 21 -20.81 -35.26 -1.15
CA SER A 21 -21.09 -33.83 -1.08
C SER A 21 -19.79 -33.02 -1.00
N GLN A 22 -19.77 -31.88 -1.70
CA GLN A 22 -18.82 -30.80 -1.45
C GLN A 22 -18.83 -30.48 0.04
N GLU A 23 -17.75 -30.81 0.73
CA GLU A 23 -17.44 -30.22 2.04
C GLU A 23 -16.77 -28.88 1.77
N SER A 24 -17.52 -27.80 1.98
CA SER A 24 -17.03 -26.43 1.99
C SER A 24 -16.04 -26.24 3.14
N ALA A 25 -14.91 -25.61 2.83
CA ALA A 25 -13.88 -25.20 3.78
C ALA A 25 -14.48 -24.39 4.95
N SER A 26 -14.27 -24.85 6.19
CA SER A 26 -14.80 -24.23 7.40
C SER A 26 -13.72 -23.39 8.10
N GLY A 27 -13.66 -22.10 7.78
CA GLY A 27 -13.42 -21.09 8.80
C GLY A 27 -14.72 -20.85 9.59
N PRO A 28 -14.68 -20.29 10.80
CA PRO A 28 -15.91 -19.95 11.51
C PRO A 28 -16.66 -18.89 10.68
N ASN A 29 -17.94 -19.14 10.42
CA ASN A 29 -18.79 -18.26 9.62
C ASN A 29 -18.99 -16.91 10.36
N PRO A 30 -18.65 -15.75 9.77
CA PRO A 30 -18.75 -14.45 10.43
C PRO A 30 -20.15 -14.13 10.98
N ALA A 31 -21.21 -14.53 10.27
CA ALA A 31 -22.59 -14.37 10.73
C ALA A 31 -22.89 -15.24 11.98
N THR A 32 -22.25 -16.40 12.07
CA THR A 32 -22.34 -17.33 13.22
C THR A 32 -21.58 -16.77 14.43
N GLU A 33 -20.39 -16.23 14.22
CA GLU A 33 -19.61 -15.58 15.27
C GLU A 33 -20.29 -14.30 15.77
N TYR A 34 -20.84 -13.49 14.87
CA TYR A 34 -21.57 -12.29 15.24
C TYR A 34 -22.79 -12.62 16.09
N CYS A 35 -23.59 -13.61 15.67
CA CYS A 35 -24.70 -14.12 16.47
C CYS A 35 -24.25 -14.51 17.89
N ALA A 36 -23.16 -15.27 18.00
CA ALA A 36 -22.60 -15.66 19.28
C ALA A 36 -22.12 -14.46 20.12
N SER A 37 -21.51 -13.45 19.49
CA SER A 37 -21.06 -12.22 20.16
C SER A 37 -22.23 -11.40 20.74
N LYS A 38 -23.41 -11.50 20.14
CA LYS A 38 -24.66 -10.90 20.64
C LYS A 38 -25.43 -11.81 21.60
N SER A 39 -24.77 -12.84 22.14
CA SER A 39 -25.38 -13.86 23.02
C SER A 39 -26.52 -14.64 22.36
N GLY A 40 -26.57 -14.67 21.04
CA GLY A 40 -27.45 -15.53 20.25
C GLY A 40 -26.89 -16.93 20.05
N THR A 41 -27.74 -17.84 19.60
CA THR A 41 -27.40 -19.23 19.27
C THR A 41 -27.75 -19.52 17.83
N ILE A 42 -26.94 -20.36 17.17
CA ILE A 42 -27.14 -20.67 15.74
C ILE A 42 -27.97 -21.94 15.59
N GLU A 43 -29.00 -21.84 14.76
CA GLU A 43 -29.86 -22.93 14.33
C GLU A 43 -29.74 -23.10 12.81
N VAL A 44 -29.29 -24.27 12.35
CA VAL A 44 -29.19 -24.56 10.91
C VAL A 44 -30.47 -25.28 10.45
N ALA A 45 -31.15 -24.72 9.46
CA ALA A 45 -32.32 -25.31 8.82
C ALA A 45 -32.02 -25.71 7.38
N LYS A 46 -32.62 -26.82 6.93
CA LYS A 46 -32.49 -27.28 5.53
C LYS A 46 -33.60 -26.70 4.68
N GLU A 47 -33.24 -25.93 3.66
CA GLU A 47 -34.18 -25.35 2.70
C GLU A 47 -33.97 -25.89 1.28
N GLU A 48 -34.90 -25.57 0.37
CA GLU A 48 -34.83 -26.03 -1.03
C GLU A 48 -33.58 -25.50 -1.77
N THR A 49 -33.02 -24.37 -1.32
CA THR A 49 -31.85 -23.70 -1.90
C THR A 49 -30.52 -24.07 -1.23
N GLY A 50 -30.55 -24.79 -0.11
CA GLY A 50 -29.37 -25.15 0.68
C GLY A 50 -29.61 -25.10 2.19
N ASP A 51 -28.56 -25.33 2.97
CA ASP A 51 -28.60 -25.16 4.42
C ASP A 51 -28.52 -23.66 4.76
N VAL A 52 -29.45 -23.17 5.56
CA VAL A 52 -29.57 -21.76 5.99
C VAL A 52 -29.33 -21.70 7.50
N ALA A 53 -28.48 -20.77 7.94
CA ALA A 53 -28.19 -20.55 9.36
C ALA A 53 -29.06 -19.40 9.90
N TYR A 54 -29.75 -19.63 11.01
CA TYR A 54 -30.55 -18.64 11.73
C TYR A 54 -29.91 -18.29 13.06
N CYS A 55 -29.87 -17.00 13.39
CA CYS A 55 -29.51 -16.51 14.72
C CYS A 55 -30.76 -16.44 15.61
N VAL A 56 -30.72 -17.12 16.75
CA VAL A 56 -31.76 -17.10 17.79
C VAL A 56 -31.24 -16.31 18.98
N LEU A 57 -31.81 -15.12 19.21
CA LEU A 57 -31.41 -14.20 20.27
C LEU A 57 -32.00 -14.59 21.62
N ALA A 58 -31.47 -13.99 22.70
CA ALA A 58 -31.89 -14.28 24.06
C ALA A 58 -33.37 -13.95 24.36
N ASP A 59 -33.99 -13.06 23.57
CA ASP A 59 -35.41 -12.73 23.66
C ASP A 59 -36.32 -13.68 22.84
N GLY A 60 -35.72 -14.66 22.15
CA GLY A 60 -36.40 -15.64 21.31
C GLY A 60 -36.61 -15.18 19.86
N THR A 61 -36.13 -13.99 19.48
CA THR A 61 -36.14 -13.52 18.09
C THR A 61 -35.26 -14.44 17.23
N ARG A 62 -35.82 -14.92 16.11
CA ARG A 62 -35.16 -15.83 15.16
C ARG A 62 -35.09 -15.14 13.81
N GLU A 63 -33.89 -14.81 13.37
CA GLU A 63 -33.60 -14.15 12.11
C GLU A 63 -32.54 -14.93 11.34
N ASP A 64 -32.52 -14.83 10.01
CA ASP A 64 -31.41 -15.40 9.23
C ASP A 64 -30.10 -14.78 9.75
N ALA A 65 -29.06 -15.60 9.93
CA ALA A 65 -27.83 -15.15 10.58
C ALA A 65 -27.12 -14.06 9.78
N TRP A 66 -27.18 -14.12 8.44
CA TRP A 66 -26.65 -13.06 7.58
C TRP A 66 -27.54 -11.83 7.62
N ASP A 67 -28.87 -11.98 7.57
CA ASP A 67 -29.77 -10.84 7.67
C ASP A 67 -29.63 -10.12 9.02
N TYR A 68 -29.52 -10.87 10.12
CA TYR A 68 -29.31 -10.31 11.45
C TYR A 68 -27.99 -9.52 11.47
N PHE A 69 -26.89 -10.14 11.02
CA PHE A 69 -25.57 -9.51 10.91
C PHE A 69 -25.60 -8.18 10.14
N TYR A 70 -26.29 -8.14 9.00
CA TYR A 70 -26.38 -6.93 8.18
C TYR A 70 -27.38 -5.88 8.69
N ASN A 71 -28.37 -6.26 9.49
CA ASN A 71 -29.43 -5.35 9.98
C ASN A 71 -29.16 -4.77 11.38
N SER A 72 -28.29 -5.39 12.17
CA SER A 72 -28.02 -5.01 13.57
C SER A 72 -27.09 -3.80 13.74
N THR A 73 -26.32 -3.44 12.71
CA THR A 73 -25.81 -2.09 12.46
C THR A 73 -26.41 -1.72 11.11
N PRO A 74 -27.22 -0.65 10.92
CA PRO A 74 -27.86 -0.42 9.64
C PRO A 74 -26.81 0.09 8.63
N ILE A 75 -25.98 -0.82 8.13
CA ILE A 75 -25.08 -0.60 7.00
C ILE A 75 -26.00 -0.26 5.83
N PRO A 76 -25.97 0.98 5.31
CA PRO A 76 -26.91 1.35 4.27
C PRO A 76 -26.66 0.50 3.03
N GLY A 77 -27.71 -0.04 2.40
CA GLY A 77 -27.55 -0.90 1.21
C GLY A 77 -26.82 -0.25 0.02
N TRP A 78 -26.67 1.08 0.01
CA TRP A 78 -25.85 1.78 -0.99
C TRP A 78 -24.33 1.61 -0.79
N THR A 79 -23.89 1.07 0.35
CA THR A 79 -22.46 0.79 0.62
C THR A 79 -21.92 -0.39 -0.18
N GLN A 80 -22.80 -1.23 -0.73
CA GLN A 80 -22.41 -2.34 -1.60
C GLN A 80 -21.61 -1.84 -2.81
N THR A 81 -20.54 -2.54 -3.15
CA THR A 81 -19.61 -2.22 -4.25
C THR A 81 -20.31 -1.97 -5.59
N SER A 82 -21.42 -2.67 -5.86
CA SER A 82 -22.25 -2.48 -7.06
C SER A 82 -22.86 -1.08 -7.18
N PHE A 83 -22.98 -0.31 -6.10
CA PHE A 83 -23.47 1.06 -6.13
C PHE A 83 -22.45 2.06 -6.70
N PHE A 84 -21.17 1.68 -6.72
CA PHE A 84 -20.02 2.51 -7.14
C PHE A 84 -19.49 2.13 -8.53
N THR A 85 -20.23 1.30 -9.26
CA THR A 85 -19.91 0.87 -10.61
C THR A 85 -21.14 0.95 -11.52
N PRO A 86 -20.95 1.25 -12.81
CA PRO A 86 -22.04 1.16 -13.78
C PRO A 86 -22.36 -0.31 -14.07
N ALA A 87 -23.65 -0.64 -14.12
CA ALA A 87 -24.12 -1.91 -14.66
C ALA A 87 -24.04 -1.91 -16.19
N GLU A 88 -24.02 -3.09 -16.83
CA GLU A 88 -24.02 -3.20 -18.30
C GLU A 88 -25.21 -2.50 -18.96
N SER A 89 -26.35 -2.40 -18.25
CA SER A 89 -27.56 -1.73 -18.72
C SER A 89 -27.54 -0.20 -18.54
N ASP A 90 -26.59 0.33 -17.77
CA ASP A 90 -26.53 1.77 -17.52
C ASP A 90 -26.10 2.53 -18.78
N LYS A 91 -26.69 3.71 -18.96
CA LYS A 91 -26.40 4.56 -20.11
C LYS A 91 -25.17 5.39 -19.85
N LYS A 92 -24.47 5.77 -20.92
CA LYS A 92 -23.40 6.78 -20.84
C LYS A 92 -23.91 8.06 -20.19
N ALA A 93 -23.04 8.74 -19.45
CA ALA A 93 -23.32 10.06 -18.89
C ALA A 93 -23.77 11.03 -19.98
N LYS A 94 -24.66 11.95 -19.63
CA LYS A 94 -25.22 12.97 -20.53
C LYS A 94 -24.29 14.17 -20.64
N GLU A 95 -23.58 14.49 -19.57
CA GLU A 95 -22.57 15.56 -19.53
C GLU A 95 -21.25 15.05 -18.92
N ASN A 96 -20.14 15.63 -19.39
CA ASN A 96 -18.82 15.37 -18.80
C ASN A 96 -18.70 16.11 -17.46
N PHE A 97 -17.97 15.52 -16.52
CA PHE A 97 -17.56 16.17 -15.29
C PHE A 97 -16.15 16.75 -15.45
N THR A 98 -15.98 18.05 -15.22
CA THR A 98 -14.67 18.72 -15.16
C THR A 98 -14.69 19.83 -14.12
N GLY A 99 -13.70 19.84 -13.22
CA GLY A 99 -13.55 20.84 -12.16
C GLY A 99 -13.19 20.25 -10.81
N ARG A 100 -13.20 21.11 -9.78
CA ARG A 100 -12.81 20.79 -8.41
C ARG A 100 -13.98 20.32 -7.58
N ILE A 101 -13.74 19.26 -6.83
CA ILE A 101 -14.56 18.81 -5.72
C ILE A 101 -13.85 19.17 -4.42
N SER A 102 -14.55 19.81 -3.49
CA SER A 102 -14.05 20.12 -2.15
C SER A 102 -14.89 19.41 -1.11
N PHE A 103 -14.24 18.59 -0.29
CA PHE A 103 -14.86 17.88 0.82
C PHE A 103 -14.77 18.68 2.12
N ALA A 104 -15.84 18.66 2.91
CA ALA A 104 -15.77 19.08 4.30
C ALA A 104 -15.18 17.96 5.17
N THR A 105 -14.37 18.31 6.17
CA THR A 105 -13.96 17.35 7.21
C THR A 105 -15.20 16.86 7.93
N THR A 106 -15.43 15.55 7.91
CA THR A 106 -16.71 14.96 8.32
C THR A 106 -16.47 13.68 9.10
N LYS A 107 -17.16 13.52 10.23
CA LYS A 107 -17.12 12.27 10.99
C LYS A 107 -17.78 11.14 10.19
N MET A 108 -17.08 10.02 10.09
CA MET A 108 -17.56 8.80 9.45
C MET A 108 -18.37 7.96 10.43
N GLU A 109 -19.33 7.20 9.91
CA GLU A 109 -19.93 6.09 10.64
C GLU A 109 -18.98 4.91 10.58
N LEU A 110 -18.64 4.34 11.74
CA LEU A 110 -17.67 3.25 11.87
C LEU A 110 -18.37 2.02 12.46
N ASP A 111 -18.13 0.86 11.83
CA ASP A 111 -18.39 -0.46 12.38
C ASP A 111 -17.03 -1.12 12.63
N VAL A 112 -16.72 -1.31 13.91
CA VAL A 112 -15.39 -1.72 14.38
C VAL A 112 -15.53 -3.06 15.05
N ASN A 113 -14.67 -3.99 14.68
CA ASN A 113 -14.53 -5.27 15.35
C ASN A 113 -13.10 -5.46 15.85
N PRO A 114 -12.91 -5.77 17.15
CA PRO A 114 -13.88 -5.62 18.24
C PRO A 114 -14.12 -4.13 18.60
N ALA A 115 -15.35 -3.81 19.00
CA ALA A 115 -15.85 -2.44 19.11
C ALA A 115 -15.12 -1.55 20.12
N ASP A 116 -14.40 -2.14 21.07
CA ASP A 116 -13.63 -1.44 22.11
C ASP A 116 -12.21 -1.06 21.70
N LYS A 117 -11.76 -1.48 20.52
CA LYS A 117 -10.38 -1.27 20.04
C LYS A 117 -10.19 -0.03 19.19
N PHE A 118 -11.26 0.54 18.62
CA PHE A 118 -11.13 1.82 17.90
C PHE A 118 -11.11 2.98 18.87
N VAL A 119 -10.01 3.73 18.86
CA VAL A 119 -9.88 5.00 19.58
C VAL A 119 -9.86 6.17 18.60
N GLN A 120 -10.40 7.30 19.03
CA GLN A 120 -10.40 8.55 18.26
C GLN A 120 -8.98 8.94 17.83
N ASN A 121 -8.04 8.84 18.77
CA ASN A 121 -6.63 9.13 18.59
C ASN A 121 -5.89 7.78 18.65
N PRO A 122 -5.62 7.09 17.51
CA PRO A 122 -5.06 5.72 17.47
C PRO A 122 -3.85 5.52 18.38
N TRP A 123 -3.03 6.56 18.54
CA TRP A 123 -1.82 6.59 19.36
C TRP A 123 -2.06 6.49 20.87
N ALA A 124 -3.22 6.93 21.36
CA ALA A 124 -3.54 6.97 22.78
C ALA A 124 -3.84 5.58 23.37
N TRP A 125 -4.09 4.58 22.54
CA TRP A 125 -4.42 3.23 22.98
C TRP A 125 -3.20 2.42 23.45
N TRP A 126 -2.01 2.86 23.07
CA TRP A 126 -0.86 1.98 23.01
C TRP A 126 -0.11 1.78 24.31
N GLY A 127 -0.09 2.73 25.25
CA GLY A 127 0.82 2.68 26.42
C GLY A 127 2.32 2.72 26.07
N LEU A 128 2.70 2.18 24.90
CA LEU A 128 3.96 2.28 24.20
C LEU A 128 4.30 3.72 23.84
N PHE A 129 3.33 4.64 23.79
CA PHE A 129 3.58 6.07 23.64
C PHE A 129 3.47 6.84 24.97
N ASP A 130 3.08 6.19 26.08
CA ASP A 130 3.08 6.82 27.40
C ASP A 130 4.50 7.21 27.80
N PHE A 131 5.51 6.42 27.41
CA PHE A 131 6.89 6.82 27.63
C PHE A 131 7.26 8.06 26.82
N LEU A 132 6.81 8.19 25.56
CA LEU A 132 7.06 9.38 24.74
C LEU A 132 6.33 10.60 25.33
N SER A 133 5.07 10.43 25.72
CA SER A 133 4.28 11.46 26.39
C SER A 133 4.90 11.86 27.74
N ALA A 134 5.47 10.91 28.51
CA ALA A 134 6.13 11.19 29.78
C ALA A 134 7.52 11.82 29.61
N THR A 135 8.26 11.48 28.56
CA THR A 135 9.63 11.94 28.31
C THR A 135 9.69 13.20 27.45
N ASP A 136 8.66 13.50 26.67
CA ASP A 136 8.53 14.70 25.84
C ASP A 136 7.06 15.19 25.71
N PRO A 137 6.40 15.56 26.83
CA PRO A 137 4.97 15.91 26.83
C PRO A 137 4.63 17.13 25.97
N THR A 138 5.60 18.04 25.77
CA THR A 138 5.48 19.24 24.92
C THR A 138 5.83 18.98 23.44
N GLY A 139 6.43 17.84 23.13
CA GLY A 139 6.89 17.43 21.80
C GLY A 139 6.16 16.21 21.23
N ALA A 140 5.04 15.80 21.83
CA ALA A 140 4.13 14.82 21.24
C ALA A 140 3.84 15.27 19.80
N SER A 141 4.17 14.41 18.83
CA SER A 141 4.05 14.78 17.41
C SER A 141 2.62 15.22 17.12
N PRO A 142 2.39 16.31 16.36
CA PRO A 142 1.03 16.79 16.08
C PRO A 142 0.10 15.72 15.49
N VAL A 143 0.66 14.65 14.93
CA VAL A 143 -0.08 13.46 14.50
C VAL A 143 -0.90 12.78 15.62
N MET A 144 -0.49 12.94 16.88
CA MET A 144 -1.14 12.36 18.07
C MET A 144 -2.45 13.05 18.44
N GLU A 145 -2.65 14.29 18.00
CA GLU A 145 -3.88 15.06 18.25
C GLU A 145 -4.96 14.81 17.20
N LEU A 146 -4.62 14.10 16.11
CA LEU A 146 -5.52 13.89 14.99
C LEU A 146 -6.54 12.79 15.24
N ASP A 147 -7.70 12.96 14.60
CA ASP A 147 -8.87 12.11 14.76
C ASP A 147 -9.03 11.16 13.57
N ALA A 148 -8.92 9.86 13.84
CA ALA A 148 -9.09 8.79 12.86
C ALA A 148 -10.55 8.52 12.47
N GLN A 149 -11.53 9.14 13.16
CA GLN A 149 -12.95 9.06 12.81
C GLN A 149 -13.35 10.07 11.72
N LEU A 150 -12.47 11.00 11.36
CA LEU A 150 -12.78 12.08 10.42
C LEU A 150 -12.29 11.75 9.01
N PHE A 151 -13.21 11.75 8.05
CA PHE A 151 -12.86 11.87 6.64
C PHE A 151 -12.23 13.26 6.37
N PRO A 152 -11.13 13.35 5.63
CA PRO A 152 -10.37 14.58 5.52
C PRO A 152 -11.02 15.59 4.55
N GLY A 153 -11.04 16.85 4.96
CA GLY A 153 -11.51 17.95 4.13
C GLY A 153 -10.46 18.36 3.09
N LEU A 154 -10.53 17.77 1.91
CA LEU A 154 -9.54 17.94 0.84
C LEU A 154 -10.18 18.36 -0.48
N ASP A 155 -9.33 18.85 -1.38
CA ASP A 155 -9.70 19.33 -2.70
C ASP A 155 -9.13 18.40 -3.77
N ILE A 156 -9.97 17.98 -4.72
CA ILE A 156 -9.56 17.12 -5.84
C ILE A 156 -10.14 17.67 -7.14
N ASP A 157 -9.29 17.92 -8.12
CA ASP A 157 -9.71 18.25 -9.48
C ASP A 157 -9.92 16.97 -10.28
N PHE A 158 -11.01 16.91 -11.04
CA PHE A 158 -11.32 15.80 -11.94
C PHE A 158 -11.63 16.31 -13.33
N PHE A 159 -11.37 15.46 -14.33
CA PHE A 159 -11.88 15.61 -15.69
C PHE A 159 -12.45 14.28 -16.18
N THR A 160 -13.22 14.31 -17.26
CA THR A 160 -13.77 13.10 -17.89
C THR A 160 -12.95 12.75 -19.14
N SER A 161 -12.52 11.50 -19.26
CA SER A 161 -11.85 11.00 -20.47
C SER A 161 -12.85 10.86 -21.63
N PRO A 162 -12.39 10.81 -22.90
CA PRO A 162 -13.27 10.53 -24.04
C PRO A 162 -14.04 9.20 -23.93
N ASP A 163 -13.52 8.24 -23.17
CA ASP A 163 -14.13 6.93 -22.93
C ASP A 163 -15.15 6.92 -21.78
N GLY A 164 -15.33 8.04 -21.05
CA GLY A 164 -16.22 8.14 -19.90
C GLY A 164 -15.59 7.71 -18.57
N ASP A 165 -14.26 7.77 -18.46
CA ASP A 165 -13.56 7.59 -17.19
C ASP A 165 -13.55 8.91 -16.39
N LEU A 166 -13.81 8.85 -15.08
CA LEU A 166 -13.61 10.00 -14.18
C LEU A 166 -12.15 9.98 -13.72
N VAL A 167 -11.35 10.96 -14.11
CA VAL A 167 -9.90 10.93 -13.87
C VAL A 167 -9.49 12.07 -12.92
N PRO A 168 -8.94 11.75 -11.74
CA PRO A 168 -8.38 12.76 -10.86
C PRO A 168 -7.10 13.35 -11.47
N VAL A 169 -6.93 14.66 -11.37
CA VAL A 169 -5.72 15.37 -11.78
C VAL A 169 -4.59 15.07 -10.80
N GLN A 170 -4.88 15.18 -9.49
CA GLN A 170 -3.94 14.80 -8.43
C GLN A 170 -4.02 13.29 -8.19
N ARG A 171 -2.93 12.57 -8.48
CA ARG A 171 -2.83 11.10 -8.33
C ARG A 171 -1.67 10.63 -7.46
N ASP A 172 -1.24 11.54 -6.60
CA ASP A 172 -0.33 11.30 -5.48
C ASP A 172 -1.13 11.43 -4.17
N ILE A 173 -0.45 11.36 -3.02
CA ILE A 173 -1.08 11.65 -1.72
C ILE A 173 -1.54 13.11 -1.70
N ILE A 174 -2.86 13.30 -1.63
CA ILE A 174 -3.53 14.59 -1.53
C ILE A 174 -3.62 14.95 -0.05
N ARG A 175 -2.97 16.04 0.34
CA ARG A 175 -2.92 16.53 1.72
C ARG A 175 -2.81 18.05 1.74
N ARG A 176 -3.22 18.67 2.85
CA ARG A 176 -3.03 20.10 3.10
C ARG A 176 -1.64 20.36 3.70
N PRO A 177 -1.06 21.55 3.48
CA PRO A 177 0.10 22.00 4.26
C PRO A 177 -0.19 21.90 5.76
N ILE A 178 0.83 21.67 6.59
CA ILE A 178 0.65 21.51 8.06
C ILE A 178 -0.16 22.66 8.66
N ALA A 179 0.11 23.91 8.25
CA ALA A 179 -0.56 25.10 8.76
C ALA A 179 -2.06 25.18 8.39
N GLU A 180 -2.50 24.43 7.39
CA GLU A 180 -3.88 24.39 6.88
C GLU A 180 -4.52 23.01 7.09
N ARG A 181 -3.83 22.09 7.77
CA ARG A 181 -4.32 20.73 8.00
C ARG A 181 -5.59 20.79 8.85
N THR A 182 -6.53 19.92 8.52
CA THR A 182 -7.71 19.67 9.35
C THR A 182 -7.36 18.68 10.46
N ASP A 183 -8.22 18.53 11.45
CA ASP A 183 -8.02 17.58 12.56
C ASP A 183 -8.10 16.10 12.12
N SER A 184 -8.37 15.82 10.83
CA SER A 184 -8.35 14.46 10.30
C SER A 184 -6.94 13.86 10.32
N PHE A 185 -6.88 12.64 10.83
CA PHE A 185 -5.71 11.78 10.78
C PHE A 185 -5.32 11.40 9.34
N TRP A 186 -6.29 11.40 8.45
CA TRP A 186 -6.17 10.81 7.14
C TRP A 186 -5.86 11.81 6.03
N GLU A 187 -5.31 11.27 4.95
CA GLU A 187 -5.10 11.89 3.65
C GLU A 187 -5.73 10.99 2.59
N ILE A 188 -5.72 11.39 1.32
CA ILE A 188 -6.37 10.59 0.26
C ILE A 188 -5.46 10.43 -0.95
N ILE A 189 -5.46 9.25 -1.55
CA ILE A 189 -5.10 9.10 -2.97
C ILE A 189 -6.37 8.76 -3.73
N ALA A 190 -6.73 9.58 -4.74
CA ALA A 190 -7.83 9.28 -5.64
C ALA A 190 -7.31 8.60 -6.91
N ASN A 191 -8.03 7.60 -7.40
CA ASN A 191 -7.69 6.87 -8.62
C ASN A 191 -8.81 6.98 -9.66
N PRO A 192 -8.52 6.68 -10.95
CA PRO A 192 -9.51 6.78 -12.01
C PRO A 192 -10.75 5.90 -11.76
N GLY A 193 -11.92 6.49 -11.97
CA GLY A 193 -13.23 5.87 -11.83
C GLY A 193 -14.06 6.02 -13.10
N ARG A 194 -15.39 6.11 -12.96
CA ARG A 194 -16.34 6.12 -14.08
C ARG A 194 -17.43 7.16 -13.90
N VAL A 195 -17.98 7.63 -15.03
CA VAL A 195 -19.22 8.41 -15.08
C VAL A 195 -20.29 7.70 -15.92
N TRP A 196 -21.55 7.78 -15.49
CA TRP A 196 -22.68 7.20 -16.20
C TRP A 196 -23.98 7.96 -15.87
N ALA A 197 -25.04 7.73 -16.64
CA ALA A 197 -26.33 8.33 -16.34
C ALA A 197 -26.97 7.63 -15.14
N ALA A 198 -27.44 8.41 -14.16
CA ALA A 198 -28.24 7.89 -13.07
C ALA A 198 -29.56 7.30 -13.59
N ASN A 199 -30.13 6.35 -12.83
CA ASN A 199 -31.32 5.61 -13.21
C ASN A 199 -32.44 5.73 -12.16
N ALA A 200 -33.58 5.08 -12.40
CA ALA A 200 -34.77 5.21 -11.55
C ALA A 200 -34.51 4.83 -10.08
N SER A 201 -33.56 3.93 -9.82
CA SER A 201 -33.20 3.49 -8.46
C SER A 201 -32.44 4.55 -7.67
N ASP A 202 -31.85 5.55 -8.34
CA ASP A 202 -31.16 6.69 -7.70
C ASP A 202 -32.15 7.78 -7.21
N GLY A 203 -33.46 7.52 -7.33
CA GLY A 203 -34.52 8.34 -6.73
C GLY A 203 -34.52 9.77 -7.24
N LYS A 204 -34.34 10.74 -6.35
CA LYS A 204 -34.36 12.18 -6.71
C LYS A 204 -33.26 12.57 -7.72
N TYR A 205 -32.21 11.76 -7.85
CA TYR A 205 -31.13 11.97 -8.81
C TYR A 205 -31.31 11.22 -10.12
N ALA A 206 -32.43 10.53 -10.36
CA ALA A 206 -32.66 9.73 -11.57
C ALA A 206 -32.52 10.49 -12.91
N SER A 207 -32.57 11.84 -12.89
CA SER A 207 -32.36 12.66 -14.09
C SER A 207 -30.94 13.22 -14.24
N TRP A 208 -30.07 12.97 -13.27
CA TRP A 208 -28.69 13.46 -13.19
C TRP A 208 -27.73 12.45 -13.84
N ASP A 209 -26.45 12.76 -13.82
CA ASP A 209 -25.38 11.79 -14.02
C ASP A 209 -24.75 11.44 -12.68
N LYS A 210 -24.11 10.26 -12.63
CA LYS A 210 -23.47 9.69 -11.45
C LYS A 210 -22.00 9.47 -11.78
N ALA A 211 -21.16 9.81 -10.83
CA ALA A 211 -19.73 9.60 -10.89
C ALA A 211 -19.32 8.75 -9.69
N ALA A 212 -18.37 7.85 -9.89
CA ALA A 212 -17.75 7.10 -8.80
C ALA A 212 -16.26 6.91 -9.05
N PHE A 213 -15.49 6.86 -7.97
CA PHE A 213 -14.04 6.64 -8.05
C PHE A 213 -13.53 5.85 -6.84
N PRO A 214 -12.52 4.98 -7.03
CA PRO A 214 -11.77 4.38 -5.95
C PRO A 214 -10.83 5.40 -5.30
N PHE A 215 -10.67 5.29 -3.99
CA PHE A 215 -9.68 6.06 -3.24
C PHE A 215 -9.01 5.20 -2.18
N SER A 216 -7.81 5.60 -1.80
CA SER A 216 -7.12 5.08 -0.62
C SER A 216 -7.15 6.14 0.46
N LEU A 217 -7.56 5.78 1.68
CA LEU A 217 -7.48 6.63 2.87
C LEU A 217 -6.14 6.38 3.54
N VAL A 218 -5.23 7.36 3.48
CA VAL A 218 -3.80 7.16 3.71
C VAL A 218 -3.34 7.85 4.98
N GLN A 219 -2.45 7.18 5.71
CA GLN A 219 -1.58 7.81 6.70
C GLN A 219 -0.18 7.86 6.10
N SER A 220 0.28 9.03 5.63
CA SER A 220 1.50 9.11 4.82
C SER A 220 2.81 8.99 5.60
N GLN A 221 2.81 9.18 6.92
CA GLN A 221 3.97 8.96 7.77
C GLN A 221 4.19 7.49 8.08
N GLU A 222 3.14 6.67 8.15
CA GLU A 222 3.19 5.23 8.40
C GLU A 222 3.17 4.42 7.10
N GLY A 223 2.71 5.03 6.01
CA GLY A 223 2.58 4.35 4.73
C GLY A 223 1.46 3.31 4.70
N GLU A 224 0.49 3.41 5.60
CA GLU A 224 -0.72 2.59 5.60
C GLU A 224 -1.83 3.22 4.75
N ALA A 225 -2.67 2.36 4.19
CA ALA A 225 -3.84 2.79 3.43
C ALA A 225 -5.00 1.83 3.61
N TRP A 226 -6.18 2.38 3.87
CA TRP A 226 -7.47 1.69 3.71
C TRP A 226 -8.01 1.91 2.31
N ILE A 227 -8.83 0.99 1.82
CA ILE A 227 -9.44 1.11 0.50
C ILE A 227 -10.89 1.57 0.61
N GLY A 228 -11.26 2.48 -0.29
CA GLY A 228 -12.57 3.08 -0.30
C GLY A 228 -13.12 3.29 -1.72
N LEU A 229 -14.41 3.58 -1.77
CA LEU A 229 -15.15 3.95 -2.97
C LEU A 229 -15.98 5.18 -2.64
N ALA A 230 -15.96 6.16 -3.52
CA ALA A 230 -16.72 7.40 -3.40
C ALA A 230 -17.66 7.55 -4.59
N THR A 231 -18.83 8.14 -4.39
CA THR A 231 -19.78 8.47 -5.46
C THR A 231 -20.58 9.73 -5.18
N PHE A 232 -20.86 10.48 -6.23
CA PHE A 232 -21.69 11.68 -6.20
C PHE A 232 -22.52 11.79 -7.47
N TYR A 233 -23.57 12.60 -7.41
CA TYR A 233 -24.41 12.94 -8.55
C TYR A 233 -24.10 14.36 -9.01
N TYR A 234 -24.13 14.59 -10.31
CA TYR A 234 -23.93 15.92 -10.89
C TYR A 234 -24.91 16.23 -12.02
N LYS A 235 -25.25 17.52 -12.14
CA LYS A 235 -26.13 18.04 -13.21
C LYS A 235 -26.02 19.56 -13.30
N ASP A 236 -25.82 20.12 -14.49
CA ASP A 236 -25.91 21.56 -14.77
C ASP A 236 -25.07 22.40 -13.77
N GLY A 237 -23.84 21.96 -13.49
CA GLY A 237 -22.92 22.63 -12.54
C GLY A 237 -23.29 22.48 -11.06
N LYS A 238 -24.22 21.57 -10.72
CA LYS A 238 -24.56 21.20 -9.34
C LYS A 238 -24.00 19.83 -9.02
N ILE A 239 -23.69 19.62 -7.74
CA ILE A 239 -23.21 18.35 -7.20
C ILE A 239 -24.04 17.97 -5.96
N SER A 240 -24.18 16.67 -5.70
CA SER A 240 -24.68 16.17 -4.42
C SER A 240 -23.55 16.10 -3.38
N ASP A 241 -23.90 15.87 -2.12
CA ASP A 241 -22.93 15.32 -1.17
C ASP A 241 -22.36 14.01 -1.70
N THR A 242 -21.11 13.72 -1.33
CA THR A 242 -20.39 12.52 -1.76
C THR A 242 -20.63 11.41 -0.77
N LYS A 243 -21.11 10.27 -1.25
CA LYS A 243 -21.22 9.05 -0.47
C LYS A 243 -19.91 8.28 -0.52
N ILE A 244 -19.44 7.81 0.63
CA ILE A 244 -18.22 6.99 0.74
C ILE A 244 -18.50 5.67 1.45
N GLN A 245 -17.77 4.64 1.06
CA GLN A 245 -17.57 3.42 1.86
C GLN A 245 -16.07 3.14 1.94
N LEU A 246 -15.62 2.45 2.98
CA LEU A 246 -14.23 2.03 3.14
C LEU A 246 -14.11 0.82 4.07
N THR A 247 -13.00 0.09 3.92
CA THR A 247 -12.63 -1.07 4.73
C THR A 247 -11.13 -1.04 5.05
N SER A 248 -10.76 -1.54 6.23
CA SER A 248 -9.37 -1.73 6.68
C SER A 248 -8.74 -3.04 6.21
N ASP A 249 -9.37 -3.83 5.32
CA ASP A 249 -8.83 -5.12 4.83
C ASP A 249 -7.39 -5.01 4.26
N THR A 250 -6.98 -3.82 3.85
CA THR A 250 -5.64 -3.53 3.31
C THR A 250 -4.63 -3.04 4.35
N ALA A 251 -5.08 -2.70 5.56
CA ALA A 251 -4.27 -2.27 6.69
C ALA A 251 -5.10 -2.26 7.99
N GLY A 252 -5.05 -3.34 8.77
CA GLY A 252 -5.63 -3.40 10.13
C GLY A 252 -4.58 -3.45 11.25
N GLY A 253 -3.37 -3.91 10.92
CA GLY A 253 -2.43 -4.47 11.89
C GLY A 253 -1.20 -3.63 12.23
N PHE A 254 -1.07 -2.35 11.87
CA PHE A 254 0.07 -1.52 12.35
C PHE A 254 -0.35 -0.20 12.99
N ILE A 255 -1.33 0.56 12.48
CA ILE A 255 -1.88 1.69 13.26
C ILE A 255 -2.47 1.20 14.59
N PHE A 256 -3.01 -0.02 14.62
CA PHE A 256 -3.65 -0.62 15.79
C PHE A 256 -2.92 -1.86 16.34
N TRP A 257 -1.83 -2.29 15.70
CA TRP A 257 -1.16 -3.61 15.86
C TRP A 257 -2.02 -4.75 16.40
N ASP A 258 -3.08 -5.01 15.66
CA ASP A 258 -3.99 -6.05 16.02
C ASP A 258 -4.49 -6.75 14.76
N PRO A 259 -4.08 -8.01 14.53
CA PRO A 259 -4.55 -8.77 13.39
C PRO A 259 -6.03 -9.17 13.49
N ASP A 260 -6.68 -8.91 14.62
CA ASP A 260 -8.12 -9.09 14.82
C ASP A 260 -8.91 -7.78 14.72
N PHE A 261 -8.25 -6.67 14.36
CA PHE A 261 -8.88 -5.36 14.25
C PHE A 261 -9.34 -5.07 12.81
N ASP A 262 -10.66 -4.95 12.66
CA ASP A 262 -11.33 -4.64 11.41
C ASP A 262 -12.21 -3.40 11.55
N VAL A 263 -12.20 -2.54 10.54
CA VAL A 263 -13.01 -1.33 10.44
C VAL A 263 -13.70 -1.31 9.09
N ASN A 264 -15.02 -1.27 9.13
CA ASN A 264 -15.87 -0.85 8.03
C ASN A 264 -16.36 0.56 8.31
N ALA A 265 -16.36 1.43 7.31
CA ALA A 265 -16.92 2.76 7.50
C ALA A 265 -17.65 3.29 6.27
N TRP A 266 -18.55 4.23 6.52
CA TRP A 266 -19.29 4.92 5.48
C TRP A 266 -19.68 6.33 5.91
N GLY A 267 -20.07 7.16 4.95
CA GLY A 267 -20.48 8.52 5.24
C GLY A 267 -21.09 9.23 4.05
N GLN A 268 -21.79 10.32 4.34
CA GLN A 268 -22.24 11.30 3.35
C GLN A 268 -21.51 12.62 3.64
N ILE A 269 -20.54 12.92 2.79
CA ILE A 269 -19.58 14.01 2.96
C ILE A 269 -20.12 15.26 2.27
N PRO A 270 -20.38 16.37 3.01
CA PRO A 270 -20.74 17.63 2.40
C PRO A 270 -19.71 18.03 1.36
N THR A 271 -20.20 18.29 0.15
CA THR A 271 -19.36 18.45 -1.04
C THR A 271 -19.73 19.71 -1.78
N THR A 272 -18.72 20.50 -2.18
CA THR A 272 -18.91 21.64 -3.08
C THR A 272 -18.17 21.43 -4.39
N PHE A 273 -18.66 22.07 -5.45
CA PHE A 273 -18.10 22.00 -6.78
C PHE A 273 -17.67 23.38 -7.26
N THR A 274 -16.47 23.46 -7.84
CA THR A 274 -15.97 24.66 -8.52
C THR A 274 -15.60 24.28 -9.94
N ALA A 275 -16.30 24.85 -10.92
CA ALA A 275 -16.01 24.65 -12.34
C ALA A 275 -14.71 25.36 -12.77
N ASP A 276 -14.22 25.02 -13.96
CA ASP A 276 -13.13 25.72 -14.66
C ASP A 276 -11.78 25.77 -13.90
N THR A 277 -11.53 24.80 -13.02
CA THR A 277 -10.25 24.67 -12.28
C THR A 277 -9.21 23.81 -12.99
N VAL A 278 -9.63 22.95 -13.92
CA VAL A 278 -8.74 22.06 -14.67
C VAL A 278 -8.11 22.83 -15.83
N THR A 279 -6.78 23.00 -15.80
CA THR A 279 -6.01 23.56 -16.91
C THR A 279 -5.49 22.45 -17.81
N ASP A 280 -5.37 22.73 -19.11
CA ASP A 280 -4.84 21.80 -20.13
C ASP A 280 -5.53 20.43 -20.18
N GLU A 281 -6.87 20.39 -20.01
CA GLU A 281 -7.67 19.16 -19.98
C GLU A 281 -7.39 18.21 -21.16
N SER A 282 -7.21 18.73 -22.38
CA SER A 282 -6.87 17.91 -23.55
C SER A 282 -5.56 17.16 -23.38
N ALA A 283 -4.53 17.79 -22.80
CA ALA A 283 -3.25 17.14 -22.56
C ALA A 283 -3.36 16.08 -21.45
N LEU A 284 -4.19 16.32 -20.44
CA LEU A 284 -4.50 15.36 -19.38
C LEU A 284 -5.25 14.14 -19.94
N GLN A 285 -6.20 14.35 -20.85
CA GLN A 285 -6.91 13.27 -21.56
C GLN A 285 -5.97 12.42 -22.43
N ASP A 286 -5.06 13.06 -23.15
CA ASP A 286 -4.05 12.35 -23.96
C ASP A 286 -3.09 11.53 -23.07
N ALA A 287 -2.62 12.13 -21.97
CA ALA A 287 -1.75 11.45 -21.01
C ALA A 287 -2.45 10.24 -20.36
N PHE A 288 -3.71 10.38 -19.97
CA PHE A 288 -4.48 9.28 -19.41
C PHE A 288 -4.75 8.17 -20.44
N THR A 289 -4.99 8.54 -21.70
CA THR A 289 -5.14 7.57 -22.80
C THR A 289 -3.87 6.74 -22.99
N ALA A 290 -2.70 7.40 -22.98
CA ALA A 290 -1.40 6.73 -23.07
C ALA A 290 -1.13 5.82 -21.86
N GLU A 291 -1.47 6.27 -20.65
CA GLU A 291 -1.34 5.47 -19.43
C GLU A 291 -2.20 4.21 -19.48
N LYS A 292 -3.49 4.34 -19.83
CA LYS A 292 -4.42 3.22 -19.95
C LYS A 292 -3.91 2.18 -20.95
N ALA A 293 -3.32 2.64 -22.07
CA ALA A 293 -2.69 1.77 -23.05
C ALA A 293 -1.39 1.10 -22.56
N SER A 294 -0.75 1.65 -21.52
CA SER A 294 0.49 1.12 -20.93
C SER A 294 0.25 0.13 -19.78
N LYS A 295 -0.99 -0.03 -19.30
CA LYS A 295 -1.33 -1.02 -18.26
C LYS A 295 -1.07 -2.44 -18.76
N LEU A 296 -0.60 -3.31 -17.88
CA LEU A 296 -0.50 -4.72 -18.20
C LEU A 296 -1.91 -5.27 -18.51
N PRO A 297 -2.05 -6.14 -19.52
CA PRO A 297 -3.27 -6.93 -19.67
C PRO A 297 -3.53 -7.71 -18.39
N THR A 298 -4.75 -7.62 -17.87
CA THR A 298 -5.13 -8.29 -16.61
C THR A 298 -6.15 -9.39 -16.88
N LYS A 299 -6.00 -10.53 -16.19
CA LYS A 299 -6.94 -11.67 -16.24
C LYS A 299 -7.19 -12.26 -14.84
N PRO A 300 -8.25 -13.05 -14.64
CA PRO A 300 -8.46 -13.80 -13.41
C PRO A 300 -7.33 -14.81 -13.16
N LEU A 301 -6.89 -14.97 -11.90
CA LEU A 301 -5.86 -15.95 -11.52
C LEU A 301 -6.21 -17.38 -11.93
N ALA A 302 -7.51 -17.71 -11.90
CA ALA A 302 -8.03 -19.00 -12.33
C ALA A 302 -7.63 -19.39 -13.77
N ASP A 303 -7.34 -18.42 -14.64
CA ASP A 303 -6.94 -18.66 -16.02
C ASP A 303 -5.51 -19.23 -16.16
N LEU A 304 -4.67 -19.15 -15.11
CA LEU A 304 -3.32 -19.73 -15.10
C LEU A 304 -3.29 -21.25 -14.87
N GLY A 305 -4.41 -21.82 -14.44
CA GLY A 305 -4.56 -23.26 -14.22
C GLY A 305 -4.55 -23.67 -12.75
N ALA A 306 -5.01 -24.90 -12.51
CA ALA A 306 -5.36 -25.39 -11.18
C ALA A 306 -4.18 -25.45 -10.19
N GLU A 307 -2.95 -25.67 -10.67
CA GLU A 307 -1.77 -25.74 -9.81
C GLU A 307 -1.41 -24.38 -9.19
N VAL A 308 -1.48 -23.30 -9.97
CA VAL A 308 -1.23 -21.93 -9.49
C VAL A 308 -2.33 -21.51 -8.51
N VAL A 309 -3.59 -21.83 -8.83
CA VAL A 309 -4.73 -21.57 -7.94
C VAL A 309 -4.58 -22.32 -6.62
N ALA A 310 -4.15 -23.59 -6.65
CA ALA A 310 -3.91 -24.36 -5.44
C ALA A 310 -2.75 -23.80 -4.60
N ALA A 311 -1.70 -23.28 -5.25
CA ALA A 311 -0.60 -22.61 -4.55
C ALA A 311 -1.06 -21.29 -3.91
N ALA A 312 -1.85 -20.48 -4.63
CA ALA A 312 -2.42 -19.25 -4.09
C ALA A 312 -3.37 -19.52 -2.91
N ALA A 313 -4.20 -20.56 -3.01
CA ALA A 313 -5.10 -20.98 -1.93
C ALA A 313 -4.38 -21.57 -0.71
N ALA A 314 -3.08 -21.84 -0.79
CA ALA A 314 -2.27 -22.31 0.33
C ALA A 314 -1.77 -21.17 1.22
N PHE A 315 -1.84 -19.91 0.78
CA PHE A 315 -1.61 -18.77 1.65
C PHE A 315 -2.70 -18.67 2.71
N ASP A 316 -2.36 -18.18 3.90
CA ASP A 316 -3.34 -17.94 4.96
C ASP A 316 -4.34 -16.87 4.46
N PRO A 317 -5.64 -17.20 4.35
CA PRO A 317 -6.62 -16.25 3.84
C PRO A 317 -6.83 -15.04 4.77
N LYS A 318 -6.44 -15.12 6.05
CA LYS A 318 -6.61 -14.00 6.99
C LYS A 318 -5.68 -12.81 6.68
N PRO A 319 -4.35 -12.97 6.55
CA PRO A 319 -3.44 -11.89 6.18
C PRO A 319 -3.31 -11.68 4.65
N THR A 320 -4.00 -12.45 3.82
CA THR A 320 -3.86 -12.36 2.35
C THR A 320 -4.99 -11.55 1.72
N LEU A 321 -4.69 -10.32 1.32
CA LEU A 321 -5.63 -9.45 0.60
C LEU A 321 -5.91 -9.93 -0.84
N SER A 322 -4.86 -10.24 -1.60
CA SER A 322 -4.93 -10.67 -3.00
C SER A 322 -3.61 -11.28 -3.44
N VAL A 323 -3.67 -12.20 -4.41
CA VAL A 323 -2.50 -12.80 -5.05
C VAL A 323 -2.45 -12.34 -6.51
N GLY A 324 -1.25 -11.91 -6.95
CA GLY A 324 -0.98 -11.50 -8.32
C GLY A 324 0.21 -12.26 -8.91
N VAL A 325 0.07 -12.76 -10.14
CA VAL A 325 1.13 -13.47 -10.87
C VAL A 325 1.29 -12.87 -12.25
N VAL A 326 2.53 -12.48 -12.60
CA VAL A 326 2.86 -12.07 -13.96
C VAL A 326 3.35 -13.29 -14.74
N HIS A 327 2.69 -13.60 -15.85
CA HIS A 327 3.10 -14.67 -16.75
C HIS A 327 2.93 -14.22 -18.21
N ASP A 328 4.00 -14.32 -19.00
CA ASP A 328 4.05 -13.90 -20.41
C ASP A 328 3.49 -12.48 -20.66
N GLY A 329 3.84 -11.55 -19.75
CA GLY A 329 3.43 -10.14 -19.84
C GLY A 329 1.96 -9.87 -19.50
N VAL A 330 1.24 -10.84 -18.95
CA VAL A 330 -0.13 -10.70 -18.45
C VAL A 330 -0.12 -10.79 -16.93
N LEU A 331 -0.82 -9.88 -16.26
CA LEU A 331 -1.00 -9.87 -14.81
C LEU A 331 -2.29 -10.64 -14.47
N TYR A 332 -2.14 -11.75 -13.77
CA TYR A 332 -3.25 -12.58 -13.31
C TYR A 332 -3.52 -12.31 -11.84
N ILE A 333 -4.74 -11.94 -11.48
CA ILE A 333 -5.08 -11.52 -10.11
C ILE A 333 -6.30 -12.26 -9.57
N ASP A 334 -6.29 -12.53 -8.28
CA ASP A 334 -7.49 -12.93 -7.56
C ASP A 334 -8.41 -11.73 -7.30
N PRO A 335 -9.75 -11.95 -7.23
CA PRO A 335 -10.67 -10.93 -6.75
C PRO A 335 -10.28 -10.44 -5.36
N VAL A 336 -10.33 -9.13 -5.16
CA VAL A 336 -10.17 -8.52 -3.83
C VAL A 336 -11.54 -8.55 -3.15
N LYS A 337 -11.69 -9.40 -2.15
CA LYS A 337 -12.94 -9.53 -1.41
C LYS A 337 -12.98 -8.50 -0.29
N THR A 338 -14.12 -7.84 -0.12
CA THR A 338 -14.37 -6.90 0.99
C THR A 338 -15.70 -7.24 1.65
N PRO A 339 -15.97 -6.75 2.88
CA PRO A 339 -17.28 -6.85 3.52
C PRO A 339 -18.44 -6.26 2.71
N PHE A 340 -18.16 -5.37 1.74
CA PHE A 340 -19.14 -4.75 0.85
C PHE A 340 -19.26 -5.42 -0.53
N GLY A 341 -18.62 -6.58 -0.71
CA GLY A 341 -18.54 -7.35 -1.96
C GLY A 341 -17.17 -7.27 -2.65
N ASP A 342 -17.08 -7.82 -3.86
CA ASP A 342 -15.84 -7.80 -4.63
C ASP A 342 -15.45 -6.37 -5.01
N TYR A 343 -14.22 -5.96 -4.66
CA TYR A 343 -13.74 -4.62 -4.94
C TYR A 343 -13.66 -4.40 -6.46
N PRO A 344 -14.34 -3.37 -7.01
CA PRO A 344 -14.51 -3.26 -8.45
C PRO A 344 -13.31 -2.67 -9.20
N TYR A 345 -12.31 -2.15 -8.48
CA TYR A 345 -11.13 -1.48 -9.07
C TYR A 345 -9.80 -2.12 -8.62
N PRO A 346 -9.63 -3.45 -8.68
CA PRO A 346 -8.50 -4.13 -8.03
C PRO A 346 -7.14 -3.75 -8.63
N THR A 347 -7.09 -3.35 -9.90
CA THR A 347 -5.86 -2.90 -10.57
C THR A 347 -5.45 -1.47 -10.26
N ASP A 348 -6.37 -0.67 -9.74
CA ASP A 348 -6.19 0.74 -9.40
C ASP A 348 -6.14 0.97 -7.88
N MET A 349 -6.41 -0.09 -7.11
CA MET A 349 -6.24 -0.14 -5.66
C MET A 349 -4.79 0.17 -5.28
N ARG A 350 -4.60 1.03 -4.27
CA ARG A 350 -3.30 1.31 -3.68
C ARG A 350 -3.29 0.88 -2.24
N VAL A 351 -2.23 0.17 -1.88
CA VAL A 351 -2.02 -0.40 -0.55
C VAL A 351 -0.64 -0.04 -0.05
N GLY A 352 -0.50 0.08 1.26
CA GLY A 352 0.80 0.21 1.89
C GLY A 352 1.57 -1.09 1.72
N VAL A 353 2.80 -1.02 1.22
CA VAL A 353 3.67 -2.22 1.08
C VAL A 353 4.82 -2.24 2.08
N TRP A 354 4.75 -1.36 3.08
CA TRP A 354 5.77 -1.16 4.12
C TRP A 354 7.19 -1.33 3.60
N SER A 355 7.94 -2.32 4.08
CA SER A 355 9.37 -2.43 3.79
C SER A 355 9.71 -2.84 2.36
N ALA A 356 8.75 -3.29 1.54
CA ALA A 356 9.00 -3.38 0.10
C ALA A 356 9.35 -2.00 -0.51
N THR A 357 8.99 -0.90 0.17
CA THR A 357 9.43 0.46 -0.15
C THR A 357 10.94 0.59 -0.26
N LYS A 358 11.71 -0.13 0.56
CA LYS A 358 13.19 -0.08 0.55
C LYS A 358 13.72 -0.46 -0.82
N SER A 359 13.18 -1.54 -1.39
CA SER A 359 13.51 -1.96 -2.74
C SER A 359 12.99 -0.96 -3.77
N LEU A 360 11.72 -0.58 -3.68
CA LEU A 360 11.04 0.30 -4.66
C LEU A 360 11.59 1.73 -4.70
N VAL A 361 12.17 2.23 -3.61
CA VAL A 361 12.62 3.63 -3.51
C VAL A 361 14.14 3.71 -3.44
N PRO A 362 14.82 3.54 -2.28
CA PRO A 362 16.27 3.68 -2.25
C PRO A 362 17.00 2.61 -3.08
N GLY A 363 16.50 1.37 -3.16
CA GLY A 363 17.09 0.31 -3.99
C GLY A 363 17.07 0.65 -5.47
N MET A 364 15.89 0.96 -6.02
CA MET A 364 15.74 1.41 -7.41
C MET A 364 16.53 2.70 -7.69
N ALA A 365 16.59 3.63 -6.73
CA ALA A 365 17.34 4.87 -6.88
C ALA A 365 18.85 4.61 -6.97
N ALA A 366 19.39 3.75 -6.11
CA ALA A 366 20.79 3.35 -6.15
C ALA A 366 21.16 2.71 -7.48
N LEU A 367 20.31 1.80 -7.98
CA LEU A 367 20.50 1.17 -9.29
C LEU A 367 20.44 2.18 -10.43
N ARG A 368 19.53 3.16 -10.38
CA ARG A 368 19.45 4.23 -11.38
C ARG A 368 20.66 5.16 -11.35
N LEU A 369 21.09 5.59 -10.17
CA LEU A 369 22.28 6.44 -10.01
C LEU A 369 23.54 5.72 -10.48
N ALA A 370 23.67 4.41 -10.19
CA ALA A 370 24.79 3.62 -10.67
C ALA A 370 24.82 3.51 -12.20
N GLU A 371 23.66 3.39 -12.85
CA GLU A 371 23.58 3.43 -14.31
C GLU A 371 23.98 4.80 -14.87
N LYS A 372 23.62 5.89 -14.20
CA LYS A 372 23.91 7.27 -14.66
C LYS A 372 25.37 7.68 -14.43
N PHE A 373 25.93 7.33 -13.27
CA PHE A 373 27.15 7.95 -12.75
C PHE A 373 28.24 6.92 -12.37
N GLY A 374 27.98 5.63 -12.53
CA GLY A 374 28.85 4.57 -12.03
C GLY A 374 28.63 4.27 -10.55
N THR A 375 29.29 3.24 -10.02
CA THR A 375 29.05 2.72 -8.67
C THR A 375 29.80 3.46 -7.56
N ASP A 376 30.76 4.32 -7.89
CA ASP A 376 31.69 4.94 -6.91
C ASP A 376 30.98 5.70 -5.79
N PHE A 377 29.79 6.28 -6.05
CA PHE A 377 29.01 6.98 -5.02
C PHE A 377 28.56 6.05 -3.88
N LEU A 378 28.48 4.74 -4.11
CA LEU A 378 28.12 3.78 -3.08
C LEU A 378 29.20 3.69 -1.99
N ASP A 379 30.46 4.00 -2.34
CA ASP A 379 31.61 3.90 -1.43
C ASP A 379 31.98 5.24 -0.76
N THR A 380 31.26 6.33 -1.06
CA THR A 380 31.44 7.62 -0.37
C THR A 380 30.88 7.58 1.04
N LYS A 381 31.46 8.37 1.95
CA LYS A 381 31.04 8.38 3.35
C LYS A 381 29.73 9.15 3.50
N ILE A 382 28.80 8.60 4.27
CA ILE A 382 27.49 9.26 4.49
C ILE A 382 27.69 10.65 5.09
N VAL A 383 28.59 10.78 6.07
CA VAL A 383 28.87 12.06 6.72
C VAL A 383 29.40 13.16 5.78
N ASP A 384 29.93 12.82 4.60
CA ASP A 384 30.40 13.82 3.61
C ASP A 384 29.25 14.56 2.90
N TYR A 385 28.01 14.15 3.15
CA TYR A 385 26.81 14.80 2.65
C TYR A 385 26.12 15.67 3.70
N PHE A 386 26.63 15.73 4.93
CA PHE A 386 26.02 16.47 6.04
C PHE A 386 27.04 17.35 6.77
N GLU A 387 26.58 18.43 7.38
CA GLU A 387 27.42 19.36 8.14
C GLU A 387 27.40 19.04 9.64
N ALA A 388 28.41 18.32 10.14
CA ALA A 388 28.58 18.07 11.58
C ALA A 388 28.75 19.38 12.38
N GLY A 389 28.13 19.48 13.55
CA GLY A 389 28.05 20.68 14.38
C GLY A 389 27.00 21.70 13.92
N LYS A 390 26.28 21.43 12.81
CA LYS A 390 25.17 22.25 12.32
C LYS A 390 23.90 21.44 12.12
N GLU A 391 24.00 20.32 11.42
CA GLU A 391 22.86 19.43 11.14
C GLU A 391 22.75 18.30 12.18
N PHE A 392 23.89 17.87 12.74
CA PHE A 392 23.95 16.83 13.77
C PHE A 392 25.21 16.95 14.61
N ASP A 393 25.20 16.31 15.77
CA ASP A 393 26.37 16.11 16.64
C ASP A 393 26.59 14.61 16.86
N TYR A 394 27.84 14.23 17.09
CA TYR A 394 28.17 12.86 17.50
C TYR A 394 27.87 12.66 18.99
N VAL A 395 27.47 11.45 19.37
CA VAL A 395 27.22 11.08 20.77
C VAL A 395 28.51 11.20 21.60
N ASP A 396 29.58 10.62 21.06
CA ASP A 396 30.91 10.55 21.64
C ASP A 396 31.98 10.29 20.56
N ALA A 397 33.25 10.22 20.97
CA ALA A 397 34.37 9.97 20.06
C ALA A 397 34.31 8.59 19.36
N ALA A 398 33.68 7.59 19.97
CA ALA A 398 33.54 6.26 19.38
C ALA A 398 32.49 6.27 18.26
N SER A 399 31.35 6.95 18.49
CA SER A 399 30.34 7.19 17.46
C SER A 399 30.88 8.02 16.30
N GLU A 400 31.68 9.06 16.58
CA GLU A 400 32.34 9.86 15.56
C GLU A 400 33.28 9.01 14.69
N ALA A 401 34.13 8.19 15.32
CA ALA A 401 35.04 7.30 14.61
C ALA A 401 34.26 6.34 13.70
N ARG A 402 33.18 5.73 14.20
CA ARG A 402 32.36 4.79 13.41
C ARG A 402 31.64 5.48 12.26
N TRP A 403 30.97 6.60 12.48
CA TRP A 403 30.22 7.30 11.42
C TRP A 403 31.11 7.79 10.28
N LYS A 404 32.37 8.15 10.55
CA LYS A 404 33.37 8.51 9.53
C LYS A 404 33.79 7.35 8.63
N GLU A 405 33.46 6.11 8.99
CA GLU A 405 33.71 4.91 8.19
C GLU A 405 32.51 4.49 7.34
N VAL A 406 31.29 4.82 7.75
CA VAL A 406 30.04 4.36 7.11
C VAL A 406 29.86 4.95 5.72
N THR A 407 29.62 4.09 4.73
CA THR A 407 29.31 4.48 3.35
C THR A 407 27.81 4.44 3.03
N ILE A 408 27.40 5.04 1.90
CA ILE A 408 26.03 4.90 1.38
C ILE A 408 25.67 3.41 1.19
N LYS A 409 26.61 2.61 0.68
CA LYS A 409 26.45 1.16 0.53
C LYS A 409 26.18 0.48 1.86
N ASN A 410 26.90 0.82 2.93
CA ASN A 410 26.68 0.21 4.23
C ASN A 410 25.26 0.46 4.74
N ALA A 411 24.71 1.66 4.56
CA ALA A 411 23.32 1.94 4.91
C ALA A 411 22.32 1.18 4.01
N LEU A 412 22.54 1.13 2.69
CA LEU A 412 21.72 0.33 1.76
C LEU A 412 21.81 -1.19 2.00
N GLN A 413 22.81 -1.66 2.74
CA GLN A 413 22.94 -3.04 3.17
C GLN A 413 22.52 -3.24 4.64
N MET A 414 22.18 -2.17 5.35
CA MET A 414 21.95 -2.17 6.80
C MET A 414 23.10 -2.80 7.61
N GLU A 415 24.33 -2.47 7.20
CA GLU A 415 25.58 -2.91 7.81
C GLU A 415 26.39 -1.71 8.30
N THR A 416 25.73 -0.64 8.74
CA THR A 416 26.39 0.56 9.27
C THR A 416 27.21 0.26 10.53
N GLY A 417 26.82 -0.78 11.27
CA GLY A 417 27.40 -1.10 12.57
C GLY A 417 27.04 -0.06 13.64
N MET A 418 25.96 0.68 13.46
CA MET A 418 25.41 1.60 14.47
C MET A 418 24.20 0.96 15.16
N GLY A 419 23.83 1.45 16.35
CA GLY A 419 22.59 1.06 17.02
C GLY A 419 22.67 -0.20 17.89
N GLN A 420 21.53 -0.88 18.06
CA GLN A 420 21.33 -1.95 19.03
C GLN A 420 21.97 -3.30 18.65
N THR A 421 22.06 -4.18 19.65
CA THR A 421 22.46 -5.59 19.51
C THR A 421 21.25 -6.49 19.25
N GLY A 422 21.35 -7.42 18.30
CA GLY A 422 20.28 -8.38 17.98
C GLY A 422 19.48 -8.05 16.72
N GLY A 423 18.51 -8.90 16.39
CA GLY A 423 17.64 -8.80 15.21
C GLY A 423 16.18 -8.64 15.60
N ASP A 424 15.89 -7.78 16.56
CA ASP A 424 14.51 -7.46 16.92
C ASP A 424 13.86 -6.70 15.75
N THR A 425 12.87 -7.33 15.13
CA THR A 425 12.14 -6.81 13.96
C THR A 425 11.26 -5.63 14.34
N ASN A 426 10.90 -5.48 15.63
CA ASN A 426 10.24 -4.30 16.16
C ASN A 426 11.28 -3.30 16.65
N TRP A 427 12.16 -2.84 15.75
CA TRP A 427 13.16 -1.83 16.05
C TRP A 427 12.50 -0.53 16.49
N ALA A 428 12.21 -0.46 17.80
CA ALA A 428 12.36 0.66 18.70
C ALA A 428 11.44 0.60 19.93
N GLY A 429 10.88 -0.53 20.36
CA GLY A 429 10.09 -0.58 21.62
C GLY A 429 10.66 0.31 22.76
N ASP A 430 11.99 0.32 22.89
CA ASP A 430 12.73 1.16 23.85
C ASP A 430 13.68 2.23 23.24
N ASN A 431 13.74 2.41 21.90
CA ASN A 431 14.62 3.40 21.26
C ASN A 431 13.88 4.71 20.95
N ILE A 432 13.93 5.64 21.90
CA ILE A 432 13.30 6.96 21.79
C ILE A 432 13.70 7.75 20.53
N ASN A 433 14.94 7.59 20.02
CA ASN A 433 15.39 8.35 18.86
C ASN A 433 14.71 7.92 17.57
N THR A 434 14.36 6.63 17.44
CA THR A 434 13.66 6.14 16.23
C THR A 434 12.25 6.67 16.14
N TYR A 435 11.50 6.71 17.26
CA TYR A 435 10.16 7.30 17.24
C TYR A 435 10.20 8.82 17.07
N LYS A 436 11.10 9.52 17.78
CA LYS A 436 11.27 10.97 17.58
C LYS A 436 11.69 11.31 16.15
N TRP A 437 12.45 10.43 15.51
CA TRP A 437 12.78 10.54 14.09
C TRP A 437 11.55 10.32 13.20
N GLY A 438 10.83 9.21 13.33
CA GLY A 438 9.71 8.87 12.43
C GLY A 438 8.55 9.87 12.50
N TYR A 439 8.35 10.49 13.66
CA TYR A 439 7.25 11.42 13.90
C TYR A 439 7.61 12.90 13.87
N SER A 440 8.87 13.26 13.62
CA SER A 440 9.25 14.65 13.42
C SER A 440 8.79 15.15 12.04
N TYR A 441 8.32 16.39 11.99
CA TYR A 441 8.08 17.11 10.74
C TYR A 441 9.31 17.88 10.26
N GLU A 442 10.33 18.02 11.11
CA GLU A 442 11.50 18.83 10.85
C GLU A 442 12.66 17.97 10.38
N LEU A 443 13.06 18.15 9.12
CA LEU A 443 14.18 17.40 8.52
C LEU A 443 15.46 17.49 9.35
N ALA A 444 15.74 18.67 9.95
CA ALA A 444 16.90 18.87 10.79
C ALA A 444 16.87 18.00 12.06
N GLU A 445 15.70 17.81 12.67
CA GLU A 445 15.57 16.93 13.82
C GLU A 445 15.76 15.47 13.42
N MET A 446 15.20 15.05 12.29
CA MET A 446 15.38 13.70 11.78
C MET A 446 16.87 13.40 11.55
N ILE A 447 17.61 14.33 10.93
CA ILE A 447 19.06 14.18 10.73
C ILE A 447 19.77 14.04 12.09
N ARG A 448 19.44 14.92 13.04
CA ARG A 448 20.01 14.89 14.39
C ARG A 448 19.73 13.57 15.10
N TYR A 449 18.49 13.07 15.09
CA TYR A 449 18.11 11.84 15.77
C TYR A 449 18.78 10.61 15.17
N TYR A 450 18.94 10.56 13.85
CA TYR A 450 19.60 9.45 13.18
C TYR A 450 21.08 9.32 13.56
N PHE A 451 21.84 10.43 13.54
CA PHE A 451 23.27 10.39 13.88
C PHE A 451 23.53 10.25 15.39
N ASN A 452 22.54 10.56 16.23
CA ASN A 452 22.61 10.47 17.69
C ASN A 452 22.44 9.02 18.19
N VAL A 453 23.25 8.10 17.70
CA VAL A 453 23.25 6.69 18.09
C VAL A 453 24.69 6.21 18.36
N THR A 454 24.85 5.30 19.31
CA THR A 454 26.14 4.70 19.64
C THR A 454 26.48 3.55 18.68
N PRO A 455 27.77 3.20 18.51
CA PRO A 455 28.15 2.03 17.73
C PRO A 455 27.53 0.74 18.28
N ASN A 456 27.17 -0.18 17.37
CA ASN A 456 26.79 -1.53 17.72
C ASN A 456 28.02 -2.25 18.31
N PRO A 457 27.95 -2.75 19.56
CA PRO A 457 29.10 -3.36 20.23
C PRO A 457 29.47 -4.75 19.70
N ASP A 458 28.61 -5.39 18.90
CA ASP A 458 28.87 -6.72 18.32
C ASP A 458 29.88 -6.68 17.17
N VAL A 459 30.20 -5.49 16.65
CA VAL A 459 31.04 -5.31 15.46
C VAL A 459 32.10 -4.23 15.68
N THR A 460 33.25 -4.39 15.04
CA THR A 460 34.36 -3.44 15.13
C THR A 460 34.31 -2.35 14.05
N GLY A 461 33.55 -2.56 12.98
CA GLY A 461 33.36 -1.60 11.89
C GLY A 461 32.11 -1.88 11.05
N PRO A 462 31.78 -0.99 10.09
CA PRO A 462 30.70 -1.24 9.14
C PRO A 462 31.01 -2.42 8.21
N GLY A 463 29.97 -3.00 7.60
CA GLY A 463 30.08 -4.14 6.66
C GLY A 463 30.29 -5.51 7.32
N GLN A 464 30.23 -5.59 8.66
CA GLN A 464 30.52 -6.83 9.39
C GLN A 464 29.27 -7.63 9.77
N LYS A 465 28.12 -6.97 9.90
CA LYS A 465 26.87 -7.59 10.35
C LYS A 465 25.67 -6.80 9.85
N PHE A 466 24.74 -7.52 9.23
CA PHE A 466 23.40 -7.03 8.93
C PHE A 466 22.61 -6.80 10.21
N THR A 467 22.01 -5.61 10.34
CA THR A 467 21.12 -5.24 11.44
C THR A 467 19.94 -4.50 10.85
N TYR A 468 18.71 -5.01 10.99
CA TYR A 468 17.56 -4.42 10.30
C TYR A 468 17.20 -3.03 10.85
N ILE A 469 17.47 -1.97 10.09
CA ILE A 469 17.30 -0.57 10.53
C ILE A 469 16.63 0.25 9.41
N ASP A 470 15.39 0.66 9.62
CA ASP A 470 14.64 1.45 8.61
C ASP A 470 15.27 2.81 8.32
N GLN A 471 15.85 3.43 9.35
CA GLN A 471 16.45 4.75 9.26
C GLN A 471 17.70 4.77 8.36
N ASP A 472 18.38 3.62 8.20
CA ASP A 472 19.50 3.48 7.26
C ASP A 472 19.01 3.70 5.82
N MET A 473 17.79 3.24 5.48
CA MET A 473 17.21 3.42 4.15
C MET A 473 16.82 4.87 3.90
N TRP A 474 16.30 5.54 4.92
CA TRP A 474 16.02 6.96 4.86
C TRP A 474 17.28 7.80 4.62
N ILE A 475 18.31 7.63 5.46
CA ILE A 475 19.52 8.46 5.32
C ILE A 475 20.22 8.17 3.99
N ALA A 476 20.18 6.92 3.52
CA ALA A 476 20.76 6.55 2.23
C ALA A 476 20.03 7.28 1.10
N ALA A 477 18.69 7.35 1.14
CA ALA A 477 17.92 8.13 0.17
C ALA A 477 18.29 9.62 0.23
N LEU A 478 18.40 10.21 1.42
CA LEU A 478 18.78 11.62 1.57
C LEU A 478 20.22 11.91 1.10
N ALA A 479 21.17 11.03 1.41
CA ALA A 479 22.56 11.14 0.94
C ALA A 479 22.65 10.99 -0.58
N MET A 480 21.88 10.07 -1.17
CA MET A 480 21.76 9.91 -2.63
C MET A 480 21.11 11.14 -3.30
N GLU A 481 20.13 11.78 -2.67
CA GLU A 481 19.58 13.06 -3.16
C GLU A 481 20.64 14.16 -3.15
N ARG A 482 21.38 14.32 -2.04
CA ARG A 482 22.47 15.31 -1.96
C ARG A 482 23.62 15.00 -2.92
N PHE A 483 23.90 13.73 -3.19
CA PHE A 483 24.80 13.33 -4.26
C PHE A 483 24.28 13.77 -5.63
N LEU A 484 23.02 13.46 -5.94
CA LEU A 484 22.37 13.87 -7.19
C LEU A 484 22.41 15.40 -7.35
N GLN A 485 22.17 16.16 -6.29
CA GLN A 485 22.24 17.62 -6.30
C GLN A 485 23.66 18.15 -6.58
N LYS A 486 24.70 17.46 -6.10
CA LYS A 486 26.09 17.78 -6.46
C LYS A 486 26.37 17.51 -7.96
N GLN A 487 25.68 16.54 -8.58
CA GLN A 487 25.86 16.22 -10.01
C GLN A 487 25.01 17.09 -10.94
N GLU A 488 23.75 17.33 -10.60
CA GLU A 488 22.74 17.92 -11.50
C GLU A 488 22.24 19.31 -11.05
N GLY A 489 22.67 19.78 -9.87
CA GLY A 489 22.30 21.07 -9.31
C GLY A 489 21.30 20.97 -8.14
N PRO A 490 21.13 22.06 -7.37
CA PRO A 490 20.40 22.05 -6.09
C PRO A 490 18.91 21.68 -6.20
N GLU A 491 18.30 21.87 -7.37
CA GLU A 491 16.89 21.55 -7.62
C GLU A 491 16.64 20.06 -7.95
N ALA A 492 17.71 19.26 -8.08
CA ALA A 492 17.58 17.84 -8.34
C ALA A 492 16.94 17.13 -7.14
N SER A 493 16.04 16.19 -7.42
CA SER A 493 15.32 15.42 -6.41
C SER A 493 15.33 13.95 -6.77
N LEU A 494 15.61 13.10 -5.79
CA LEU A 494 15.66 11.66 -5.96
C LEU A 494 14.29 11.09 -6.34
N ILE A 495 13.22 11.61 -5.74
CA ILE A 495 11.84 11.20 -6.05
C ILE A 495 11.47 11.60 -7.48
N LYS A 496 11.79 12.84 -7.89
CA LYS A 496 11.53 13.28 -9.27
C LYS A 496 12.32 12.45 -10.27
N MET A 497 13.58 12.13 -9.98
CA MET A 497 14.40 11.23 -10.80
C MET A 497 13.78 9.83 -10.90
N LEU A 498 13.38 9.22 -9.78
CA LEU A 498 12.71 7.91 -9.78
C LEU A 498 11.45 7.93 -10.65
N ARG A 499 10.57 8.92 -10.46
CA ARG A 499 9.33 9.04 -11.22
C ARG A 499 9.59 9.21 -12.71
N ASN A 500 10.49 10.11 -13.09
CA ASN A 500 10.69 10.49 -14.49
C ASN A 500 11.59 9.51 -15.26
N GLU A 501 12.57 8.91 -14.59
CA GLU A 501 13.61 8.12 -15.24
C GLU A 501 13.51 6.62 -15.00
N VAL A 502 12.69 6.19 -14.01
CA VAL A 502 12.48 4.77 -13.70
C VAL A 502 11.04 4.35 -13.92
N TYR A 503 10.10 4.99 -13.24
CA TYR A 503 8.70 4.58 -13.24
C TYR A 503 7.94 5.02 -14.50
N ALA A 504 8.08 6.26 -14.96
CA ALA A 504 7.43 6.72 -16.18
C ALA A 504 7.85 5.92 -17.43
N PRO A 505 9.15 5.57 -17.64
CA PRO A 505 9.57 4.73 -18.77
C PRO A 505 8.97 3.32 -18.81
N ILE A 506 8.53 2.77 -17.67
CA ILE A 506 7.84 1.48 -17.61
C ILE A 506 6.31 1.62 -17.57
N GLY A 507 5.78 2.82 -17.82
CA GLY A 507 4.34 3.09 -17.82
C GLY A 507 3.72 3.16 -16.41
N ALA A 508 4.49 3.55 -15.40
CA ALA A 508 4.08 3.65 -14.00
C ALA A 508 4.15 5.11 -13.48
N SER A 509 3.68 6.07 -14.28
CA SER A 509 3.86 7.52 -14.04
C SER A 509 3.27 8.05 -12.71
N HIS A 510 2.35 7.31 -12.08
CA HIS A 510 1.68 7.70 -10.84
C HIS A 510 2.11 6.85 -9.64
N PHE A 511 3.42 6.64 -9.47
CA PHE A 511 3.96 6.01 -8.27
C PHE A 511 3.88 6.96 -7.05
N ALA A 512 2.96 6.66 -6.14
CA ALA A 512 2.69 7.43 -4.93
C ALA A 512 3.56 6.92 -3.77
N LEU A 513 4.06 7.84 -2.96
CA LEU A 513 4.85 7.50 -1.78
C LEU A 513 4.73 8.57 -0.68
N GLY A 514 4.75 8.11 0.56
CA GLY A 514 4.85 8.95 1.74
C GLY A 514 6.20 9.68 1.80
N THR A 515 6.13 10.97 2.12
CA THR A 515 7.30 11.80 2.39
C THR A 515 7.08 12.54 3.69
N ASN A 516 8.18 13.01 4.28
CA ASN A 516 8.13 14.02 5.32
C ASN A 516 7.25 15.18 4.86
N TYR A 517 6.53 15.76 5.83
CA TYR A 517 5.75 16.96 5.59
C TYR A 517 6.65 18.15 5.29
N THR A 518 6.13 19.07 4.50
CA THR A 518 6.76 20.36 4.23
C THR A 518 5.79 21.47 4.62
N PRO A 519 6.29 22.67 4.98
CA PRO A 519 5.42 23.81 5.28
C PRO A 519 4.49 24.21 4.13
N THR A 520 4.83 23.86 2.89
CA THR A 520 4.06 24.19 1.66
C THR A 520 3.14 23.06 1.21
N GLY A 521 3.22 21.87 1.81
CA GLY A 521 2.49 20.68 1.37
C GLY A 521 3.09 19.99 0.13
N GLU A 522 4.17 20.53 -0.45
CA GLU A 522 4.93 19.88 -1.51
C GLU A 522 5.59 18.59 -1.00
N LEU A 523 5.99 17.71 -1.93
CA LEU A 523 6.71 16.48 -1.60
C LEU A 523 8.04 16.81 -0.91
N GLY A 524 8.20 16.28 0.30
CA GLY A 524 9.47 16.30 1.02
C GLY A 524 10.35 15.11 0.66
N ASN A 525 11.28 14.77 1.56
CA ASN A 525 12.12 13.59 1.40
C ASN A 525 11.33 12.31 1.70
N THR A 526 11.59 11.26 0.92
CA THR A 526 10.99 9.94 1.16
C THR A 526 11.43 9.38 2.50
N TYR A 527 10.53 8.66 3.19
CA TYR A 527 10.90 7.86 4.36
C TYR A 527 11.86 6.73 4.02
N GLY A 528 11.82 6.18 2.79
CA GLY A 528 12.76 5.16 2.28
C GLY A 528 12.64 3.78 2.93
N GLY A 529 12.37 3.70 4.24
CA GLY A 529 12.09 2.48 4.99
C GLY A 529 10.71 1.90 4.70
N TRP A 530 9.72 2.76 4.51
CA TRP A 530 8.32 2.43 4.19
C TRP A 530 7.66 3.63 3.49
N GLY A 531 6.35 3.54 3.18
CA GLY A 531 5.58 4.65 2.63
C GLY A 531 5.19 4.53 1.16
N ALA A 532 5.72 3.56 0.40
CA ALA A 532 5.28 3.33 -0.97
C ALA A 532 3.84 2.78 -1.00
N LEU A 533 3.04 3.34 -1.91
CA LEU A 533 1.63 3.00 -2.11
C LEU A 533 1.37 2.63 -3.59
N PRO A 534 1.99 1.54 -4.08
CA PRO A 534 1.85 1.12 -5.47
C PRO A 534 0.50 0.45 -5.72
N THR A 535 0.12 0.36 -7.00
CA THR A 535 -0.87 -0.61 -7.46
C THR A 535 -0.18 -1.95 -7.80
N LEU A 536 -0.96 -3.02 -7.97
CA LEU A 536 -0.42 -4.31 -8.44
C LEU A 536 0.27 -4.18 -9.81
N ASP A 537 -0.24 -3.33 -10.70
CA ASP A 537 0.38 -3.06 -12.01
C ASP A 537 1.77 -2.42 -11.86
N ILE A 538 1.93 -1.47 -10.93
CA ILE A 538 3.23 -0.85 -10.65
C ILE A 538 4.21 -1.86 -10.05
N LEU A 539 3.77 -2.67 -9.08
CA LEU A 539 4.60 -3.73 -8.49
C LEU A 539 5.06 -4.74 -9.56
N ALA A 540 4.15 -5.19 -10.42
CA ALA A 540 4.43 -6.08 -11.53
C ALA A 540 5.47 -5.49 -12.49
N LYS A 541 5.29 -4.23 -12.91
CA LYS A 541 6.23 -3.52 -13.80
C LYS A 541 7.61 -3.34 -13.16
N ALA A 542 7.68 -3.00 -11.88
CA ALA A 542 8.94 -2.89 -11.15
C ALA A 542 9.66 -4.25 -11.08
N GLY A 543 8.94 -5.33 -10.75
CA GLY A 543 9.48 -6.69 -10.74
C GLY A 543 9.96 -7.15 -12.12
N MET A 544 9.22 -6.83 -13.19
CA MET A 544 9.63 -7.11 -14.57
C MET A 544 10.90 -6.33 -14.96
N LEU A 545 11.00 -5.05 -14.59
CA LEU A 545 12.19 -4.24 -14.87
C LEU A 545 13.45 -4.83 -14.22
N ILE A 546 13.34 -5.25 -12.95
CA ILE A 546 14.43 -5.93 -12.23
C ILE A 546 14.77 -7.27 -12.90
N SER A 547 13.75 -8.06 -13.23
CA SER A 547 13.92 -9.38 -13.85
C SER A 547 14.55 -9.29 -15.24
N ASN A 548 14.31 -8.20 -15.96
CA ASN A 548 14.91 -7.89 -17.26
C ASN A 548 16.30 -7.22 -17.14
N GLY A 549 16.96 -7.34 -15.99
CA GLY A 549 18.30 -6.81 -15.78
C GLY A 549 18.38 -5.28 -15.82
N GLY A 550 17.26 -4.59 -15.59
CA GLY A 550 17.20 -3.13 -15.56
C GLY A 550 16.89 -2.45 -16.88
N ALA A 551 16.55 -3.22 -17.92
CA ALA A 551 16.15 -2.70 -19.22
C ALA A 551 14.62 -2.63 -19.35
N THR A 552 14.12 -1.55 -19.95
CA THR A 552 12.72 -1.40 -20.36
C THR A 552 12.39 -2.36 -21.51
N ALA A 553 11.09 -2.53 -21.82
CA ALA A 553 10.63 -3.44 -22.87
C ALA A 553 11.16 -3.09 -24.28
N ASP A 554 11.51 -1.82 -24.54
CA ASP A 554 12.15 -1.36 -25.79
C ASP A 554 13.68 -1.49 -25.77
N GLY A 555 14.26 -2.07 -24.72
CA GLY A 555 15.68 -2.39 -24.59
C GLY A 555 16.54 -1.25 -24.02
N LYS A 556 15.95 -0.13 -23.57
CA LYS A 556 16.71 0.94 -22.93
C LYS A 556 17.13 0.54 -21.51
N GLN A 557 18.45 0.47 -21.28
CA GLN A 557 19.00 0.26 -19.94
C GLN A 557 18.71 1.50 -19.08
N ILE A 558 18.03 1.31 -17.95
CA ILE A 558 17.70 2.40 -17.03
C ILE A 558 18.16 2.14 -15.59
N LEU A 559 18.34 0.88 -15.18
CA LEU A 559 18.96 0.50 -13.91
C LEU A 559 20.31 -0.18 -14.16
N SER A 560 21.25 -0.15 -13.21
CA SER A 560 22.57 -0.76 -13.42
C SER A 560 22.48 -2.29 -13.61
N SER A 561 22.79 -2.75 -14.82
CA SER A 561 22.88 -4.18 -15.13
C SER A 561 24.03 -4.88 -14.39
N GLU A 562 25.12 -4.14 -14.14
CA GLU A 562 26.26 -4.61 -13.36
C GLU A 562 25.84 -4.99 -11.94
N LEU A 563 25.17 -4.09 -11.22
CA LEU A 563 24.71 -4.33 -9.86
C LEU A 563 23.62 -5.41 -9.82
N LEU A 564 22.63 -5.36 -10.72
CA LEU A 564 21.59 -6.40 -10.79
C LEU A 564 22.18 -7.78 -11.08
N GLY A 565 23.23 -7.88 -11.90
CA GLY A 565 23.95 -9.12 -12.17
C GLY A 565 24.67 -9.72 -10.96
N THR A 566 24.82 -8.97 -9.86
CA THR A 566 25.34 -9.52 -8.60
C THR A 566 24.27 -10.15 -7.72
N PHE A 567 23.00 -9.75 -7.89
CA PHE A 567 21.90 -10.22 -7.04
C PHE A 567 21.61 -11.71 -7.19
N THR A 568 22.00 -12.32 -8.30
CA THR A 568 21.80 -13.74 -8.59
C THR A 568 22.95 -14.63 -8.12
N LYS A 569 23.90 -14.08 -7.33
CA LYS A 569 25.13 -14.78 -6.91
C LYS A 569 25.22 -15.10 -5.42
N SER A 570 24.37 -14.51 -4.58
CA SER A 570 24.32 -14.78 -3.14
C SER A 570 22.89 -14.72 -2.63
N ALA A 571 22.63 -15.40 -1.51
CA ALA A 571 21.41 -15.28 -0.73
C ALA A 571 21.40 -14.02 0.16
N ASP A 572 22.53 -13.32 0.27
CA ASP A 572 22.65 -12.17 1.16
C ASP A 572 21.74 -11.00 0.73
N TYR A 573 21.30 -10.23 1.74
CA TYR A 573 20.64 -8.96 1.52
C TYR A 573 21.57 -8.00 0.78
N GLN A 574 21.09 -7.37 -0.29
CA GLN A 574 21.92 -6.52 -1.11
C GLN A 574 21.17 -5.30 -1.64
N LEU A 575 21.71 -4.10 -1.35
CA LEU A 575 21.24 -2.81 -1.88
C LEU A 575 19.72 -2.63 -1.77
N ALA A 576 19.18 -2.88 -0.58
CA ALA A 576 17.75 -2.84 -0.30
C ALA A 576 16.87 -3.99 -0.84
N PHE A 577 17.46 -5.11 -1.25
CA PHE A 577 16.72 -6.28 -1.75
C PHE A 577 17.04 -7.55 -0.96
N TRP A 578 15.98 -8.27 -0.60
CA TRP A 578 16.07 -9.64 -0.13
C TRP A 578 16.31 -10.61 -1.31
N LYS A 579 16.59 -11.87 -0.97
CA LYS A 579 16.78 -12.96 -1.93
C LYS A 579 16.04 -14.20 -1.45
N THR A 580 15.20 -14.74 -2.32
CA THR A 580 14.67 -16.09 -2.15
C THR A 580 15.58 -17.07 -2.87
N THR A 581 15.93 -18.17 -2.21
CA THR A 581 16.71 -19.25 -2.82
C THR A 581 15.77 -20.32 -3.37
N SER A 582 15.93 -20.67 -4.63
CA SER A 582 15.22 -21.77 -5.29
C SER A 582 16.23 -22.70 -5.96
N SER A 583 15.82 -23.93 -6.31
CA SER A 583 16.68 -24.88 -7.03
C SER A 583 16.17 -25.10 -8.44
N LEU A 584 17.01 -24.81 -9.43
CA LEU A 584 16.73 -25.06 -10.84
C LEU A 584 17.79 -26.02 -11.39
N ASN A 585 17.35 -27.20 -11.84
CA ASN A 585 18.22 -28.26 -12.37
C ASN A 585 19.35 -28.67 -11.40
N GLY A 586 19.09 -28.61 -10.08
CA GLY A 586 20.06 -28.97 -9.04
C GLY A 586 21.07 -27.86 -8.71
N SER A 587 20.92 -26.66 -9.27
CA SER A 587 21.69 -25.48 -8.91
C SER A 587 20.82 -24.48 -8.15
N ASP A 588 21.39 -23.86 -7.12
CA ASP A 588 20.72 -22.77 -6.42
C ASP A 588 20.63 -21.54 -7.33
N VAL A 589 19.46 -20.91 -7.31
CA VAL A 589 19.14 -19.66 -7.98
C VAL A 589 18.63 -18.68 -6.94
N TYR A 590 19.25 -17.50 -6.89
CA TYR A 590 18.85 -16.42 -6.00
C TYR A 590 17.97 -15.45 -6.75
N ILE A 591 16.74 -15.29 -6.29
CA ILE A 591 15.71 -14.46 -6.90
C ILE A 591 15.55 -13.21 -6.04
N PRO A 592 15.79 -12.00 -6.59
CA PRO A 592 15.51 -10.76 -5.88
C PRO A 592 14.06 -10.70 -5.44
N THR A 593 13.85 -10.41 -4.15
CA THR A 593 12.52 -10.21 -3.58
C THR A 593 12.43 -8.86 -2.89
N MET A 594 11.24 -8.27 -2.98
CA MET A 594 10.89 -7.04 -2.29
C MET A 594 9.95 -7.44 -1.15
N SER A 595 10.43 -7.40 0.08
CA SER A 595 9.72 -7.97 1.23
C SER A 595 9.79 -7.10 2.47
N GLY A 596 8.73 -7.19 3.28
CA GLY A 596 8.69 -6.93 4.71
C GLY A 596 9.79 -7.63 5.49
N ALA A 597 10.20 -7.08 6.63
CA ALA A 597 10.79 -7.88 7.70
C ALA A 597 9.66 -8.56 8.48
N GLU A 598 8.98 -9.52 7.87
CA GLU A 598 8.39 -10.57 8.69
C GLU A 598 9.47 -11.63 8.86
N ILE A 599 9.79 -11.95 10.10
CA ILE A 599 10.45 -13.21 10.44
C ILE A 599 9.39 -13.97 11.22
N VAL A 600 8.66 -14.84 10.54
CA VAL A 600 7.81 -15.83 11.22
C VAL A 600 8.71 -17.03 11.50
N ASP A 601 9.02 -17.29 12.77
CA ASP A 601 9.81 -18.46 13.21
C ASP A 601 11.21 -18.60 12.58
N GLY A 602 11.96 -17.49 12.46
CA GLY A 602 13.30 -17.51 11.89
C GLY A 602 13.32 -17.74 10.37
N ARG A 603 12.17 -17.61 9.71
CA ARG A 603 12.03 -17.61 8.25
C ARG A 603 11.34 -16.34 7.80
N VAL A 604 11.90 -15.70 6.80
CA VAL A 604 11.18 -14.68 6.03
C VAL A 604 9.99 -15.39 5.39
N PRO A 605 8.72 -15.00 5.64
CA PRO A 605 7.62 -15.53 4.86
C PRO A 605 7.87 -15.11 3.42
N ILE A 606 7.98 -16.15 2.61
CA ILE A 606 8.32 -16.05 1.20
C ILE A 606 7.00 -15.70 0.49
N ALA A 607 6.90 -14.46 0.01
CA ALA A 607 5.96 -14.12 -1.06
C ALA A 607 6.54 -14.55 -2.41
#